data_AF-A0A453S4Y4-F1
#
_entry.id   AF-A0A453S4Y4-F1
#
_cell.length_a   1.000
_cell.length_b   1.000
_cell.length_c   1.000
_cell.angle_alpha   90.00
_cell.angle_beta   90.00
_cell.angle_gamma   90.00
#
_symmetry.space_group_name_H-M   'P 1'
#
loop_
_entity.id
_entity.type
_entity.pdbx_description
1 polymer ?
#
loop_
_entity_poly.entity_id
_entity_poly.type
_entity_poly.pdbx_seq_one_letter_code
_entity_poly.pdbx_strand_id
1 'polypeptide(L)'
;RVDMGLEMAPVEEERSPEQPELQIYPLCRYYFGARDARPCAGETAADRALRLKANFAARGLRTCVHGVLLVELSGHPHVLLLQVRNSSFLLPGGRLRPAEQDVQGLKRKLSSKLAAADRNGDHHWQIGECIGMWWRSEFEARPFPYPPPNTRAPKASSSNRVSCL
;
A
#
# COMPACT_ATOMS: atom_id res chain seq x y z
N ARG A 1 -16.09 37.73 55.10
CA ARG A 1 -17.08 36.69 54.71
C ARG A 1 -17.72 37.23 53.42
N VAL A 2 -17.30 36.83 52.23
CA VAL A 2 -17.16 35.46 51.73
C VAL A 2 -15.94 35.34 50.79
N ASP A 3 -15.07 34.37 51.08
CA ASP A 3 -14.16 33.76 50.11
C ASP A 3 -15.01 32.94 49.14
N MET A 4 -15.01 33.28 47.86
CA MET A 4 -15.60 32.47 46.80
C MET A 4 -14.47 31.67 46.16
N GLY A 5 -14.06 30.61 46.85
CA GLY A 5 -13.15 29.60 46.30
C GLY A 5 -13.81 28.93 45.09
N LEU A 6 -13.32 29.26 43.90
CA LEU A 6 -13.68 28.54 42.68
C LEU A 6 -12.75 27.34 42.57
N GLU A 7 -13.21 26.20 43.06
CA GLU A 7 -12.53 24.91 42.91
C GLU A 7 -12.53 24.52 41.44
N MET A 8 -11.37 24.65 40.79
CA MET A 8 -11.17 24.19 39.42
C MET A 8 -10.99 22.67 39.46
N ALA A 9 -12.02 21.95 39.05
CA ALA A 9 -11.93 20.51 38.81
C ALA A 9 -10.78 20.20 37.82
N PRO A 10 -10.01 19.11 38.03
CA PRO A 10 -8.96 18.75 37.11
C PRO A 10 -9.58 18.43 35.75
N VAL A 11 -9.09 19.12 34.72
CA VAL A 11 -9.38 18.81 33.33
C VAL A 11 -8.82 17.41 33.08
N GLU A 12 -9.72 16.43 32.91
CA GLU A 12 -9.33 15.10 32.46
C GLU A 12 -8.69 15.25 31.08
N GLU A 13 -7.38 15.03 31.05
CA GLU A 13 -6.57 15.03 29.85
C GLU A 13 -7.02 13.83 29.00
N GLU A 14 -7.82 14.09 27.96
CA GLU A 14 -8.22 13.07 26.99
C GLU A 14 -6.96 12.43 26.40
N ARG A 15 -6.64 11.22 26.89
CA ARG A 15 -5.56 10.38 26.38
C ARG A 15 -5.82 10.14 24.90
N SER A 16 -4.95 10.72 24.07
CA SER A 16 -4.93 10.52 22.62
C SER A 16 -4.95 9.02 22.30
N PRO A 17 -5.62 8.59 21.21
CA PRO A 17 -5.60 7.18 20.80
C PRO A 17 -4.14 6.79 20.63
N GLU A 18 -3.73 5.72 21.33
CA GLU A 18 -2.35 5.26 21.35
C GLU A 18 -1.84 5.17 19.91
N GLN A 19 -0.92 6.06 19.54
CA GLN A 19 -0.39 6.08 18.20
C GLN A 19 0.27 4.71 17.98
N PRO A 20 -0.08 3.99 16.90
CA PRO A 20 0.51 2.69 16.65
C PRO A 20 2.02 2.85 16.53
N GLU A 21 2.75 2.33 17.51
CA GLU A 21 4.20 2.41 17.54
C GLU A 21 4.77 1.51 16.43
N LEU A 22 5.28 2.14 15.37
CA LEU A 22 5.87 1.41 14.25
C LEU A 22 7.31 1.00 14.59
N GLN A 23 7.54 -0.31 14.70
CA GLN A 23 8.87 -0.85 14.93
C GLN A 23 9.66 -0.94 13.62
N ILE A 24 10.65 -0.07 13.46
CA ILE A 24 11.56 -0.08 12.31
C ILE A 24 12.87 -0.78 12.72
N TYR A 25 13.36 -1.66 11.87
CA TYR A 25 14.59 -2.42 12.12
C TYR A 25 15.70 -2.04 11.13
N PRO A 26 16.98 -2.11 11.55
CA PRO A 26 18.11 -1.86 10.67
C PRO A 26 18.14 -2.77 9.43
N LEU A 27 18.52 -2.21 8.28
CA LEU A 27 18.61 -2.91 6.99
C LEU A 27 19.48 -4.16 7.07
N CYS A 28 20.53 -4.15 7.89
CA CYS A 28 21.45 -5.27 8.08
C CYS A 28 20.78 -6.53 8.69
N ARG A 29 19.57 -6.42 9.26
CA ARG A 29 18.79 -7.57 9.75
C ARG A 29 18.03 -8.31 8.65
N TYR A 30 17.95 -7.72 7.45
CA TYR A 30 17.23 -8.30 6.32
C TYR A 30 18.21 -8.92 5.32
N TYR A 31 17.88 -10.12 4.85
CA TYR A 31 18.63 -10.81 3.80
C TYR A 31 17.85 -10.81 2.50
N PHE A 32 18.48 -10.38 1.41
CA PHE A 32 17.89 -10.35 0.07
C PHE A 32 18.39 -11.54 -0.73
N GLY A 33 17.53 -12.55 -0.89
CA GLY A 33 17.78 -13.67 -1.78
C GLY A 33 17.49 -13.33 -3.24
N ALA A 34 18.10 -14.10 -4.15
CA ALA A 34 17.73 -14.09 -5.56
C ALA A 34 16.62 -15.11 -5.83
N ARG A 35 15.72 -14.79 -6.76
CA ARG A 35 14.72 -15.71 -7.28
C ARG A 35 14.63 -15.54 -8.79
N ASP A 36 14.16 -16.59 -9.47
CA ASP A 36 13.95 -16.55 -10.92
C ASP A 36 13.19 -15.30 -11.35
N ALA A 37 13.78 -14.62 -12.34
CA ALA A 37 13.20 -13.43 -12.90
C ALA A 37 11.85 -13.78 -13.50
N ARG A 38 10.80 -13.09 -13.02
CA ARG A 38 9.52 -13.13 -13.73
C ARG A 38 9.70 -12.47 -15.09
N PRO A 39 9.21 -13.07 -16.18
CA PRO A 39 9.24 -12.43 -17.48
C PRO A 39 8.55 -11.07 -17.39
N CYS A 40 9.33 -10.00 -17.46
CA CYS A 40 8.81 -8.66 -17.61
C CYS A 40 8.49 -8.51 -19.09
N ALA A 41 7.33 -9.04 -19.50
CA ALA A 41 6.86 -8.90 -20.88
C ALA A 41 7.01 -7.44 -21.31
N GLY A 42 7.58 -7.21 -22.50
CA GLY A 42 7.88 -5.90 -23.08
C GLY A 42 6.63 -5.14 -23.48
N GLU A 43 5.67 -5.03 -22.56
CA GLU A 43 4.41 -4.37 -22.77
C GLU A 43 4.63 -2.86 -22.88
N THR A 44 4.14 -2.28 -23.97
CA THR A 44 4.17 -0.83 -24.15
C THR A 44 3.12 -0.14 -23.29
N ALA A 45 3.23 1.18 -23.13
CA ALA A 45 2.20 1.96 -22.44
C ALA A 45 0.82 1.80 -23.10
N ALA A 46 0.78 1.70 -24.43
CA ALA A 46 -0.43 1.50 -25.22
C ALA A 46 -1.06 0.11 -24.96
N ASP A 47 -0.26 -0.95 -24.98
CA ASP A 47 -0.73 -2.31 -24.67
C ASP A 47 -1.31 -2.38 -23.25
N ARG A 48 -0.65 -1.70 -22.31
CA ARG A 48 -1.13 -1.59 -20.92
C ARG A 48 -2.47 -0.88 -20.83
N ALA A 49 -2.67 0.19 -21.59
CA ALA A 49 -3.93 0.92 -21.64
C ALA A 49 -5.05 0.07 -22.27
N LEU A 50 -4.76 -0.64 -23.38
CA LEU A 50 -5.71 -1.55 -24.03
C LEU A 50 -6.13 -2.69 -23.09
N ARG A 51 -5.18 -3.33 -22.41
CA ARG A 51 -5.49 -4.35 -21.42
C ARG A 51 -6.31 -3.80 -20.27
N LEU A 52 -6.06 -2.56 -19.84
CA LEU A 52 -6.85 -1.93 -18.77
C LEU A 52 -8.29 -1.68 -19.21
N LYS A 53 -8.50 -1.19 -20.44
CA LYS A 53 -9.82 -1.03 -21.07
C LYS A 53 -10.58 -2.35 -21.16
N ALA A 54 -9.93 -3.40 -21.66
CA ALA A 54 -10.53 -4.73 -21.78
C ALA A 54 -10.91 -5.34 -20.42
N ASN A 55 -10.04 -5.21 -19.40
CA ASN A 55 -10.36 -5.69 -18.06
C ASN A 55 -11.52 -4.92 -17.42
N PHE A 56 -11.60 -3.60 -17.67
CA PHE A 56 -12.71 -2.79 -17.17
C PHE A 56 -14.03 -3.20 -17.81
N ALA A 57 -14.06 -3.41 -19.13
CA ALA A 57 -15.27 -3.90 -19.81
C ALA A 57 -15.75 -5.27 -19.29
N ALA A 58 -14.82 -6.15 -18.93
CA ALA A 58 -15.14 -7.50 -18.47
C ALA A 58 -15.47 -7.62 -16.97
N ARG A 59 -14.82 -6.82 -16.10
CA ARG A 59 -14.85 -7.00 -14.64
C ARG A 59 -15.14 -5.72 -13.86
N GLY A 60 -15.29 -4.59 -14.55
CA GLY A 60 -15.49 -3.28 -13.94
C GLY A 60 -14.24 -2.76 -13.22
N LEU A 61 -14.44 -2.25 -12.01
CA LEU A 61 -13.44 -1.52 -11.25
C LEU A 61 -12.19 -2.35 -10.95
N ARG A 62 -11.01 -1.76 -11.17
CA ARG A 62 -9.75 -2.42 -10.82
C ARG A 62 -9.25 -1.97 -9.46
N THR A 63 -9.40 -2.80 -8.44
CA THR A 63 -8.79 -2.55 -7.12
C THR A 63 -7.35 -3.07 -7.06
N CYS A 64 -6.45 -2.25 -6.54
CA CYS A 64 -5.06 -2.64 -6.30
C CYS A 64 -4.62 -2.24 -4.90
N VAL A 65 -3.72 -3.05 -4.33
CA VAL A 65 -3.08 -2.79 -3.04
C VAL A 65 -1.58 -2.78 -3.21
N HIS A 66 -0.92 -1.89 -2.51
CA HIS A 66 0.53 -1.73 -2.50
C HIS A 66 1.01 -1.67 -1.04
N GLY A 67 2.13 -2.32 -0.77
CA GLY A 67 2.78 -2.33 0.55
C GLY A 67 3.91 -1.31 0.57
N VAL A 68 4.03 -0.54 1.65
CA VAL A 68 5.22 0.24 1.98
C VAL A 68 5.96 -0.51 3.07
N LEU A 69 7.20 -0.91 2.80
CA LEU A 69 8.06 -1.58 3.76
C LEU A 69 9.13 -0.58 4.21
N LEU A 70 9.23 -0.38 5.51
CA LEU A 70 10.17 0.55 6.13
C LEU A 70 11.34 -0.19 6.76
N VAL A 71 12.54 0.34 6.56
CA VAL A 71 13.78 -0.14 7.17
C VAL A 71 14.62 1.05 7.60
N GLU A 72 15.49 0.85 8.59
CA GLU A 72 16.43 1.88 9.01
C GLU A 72 17.79 1.66 8.35
N LEU A 73 18.38 2.71 7.79
CA LEU A 73 19.77 2.71 7.34
C LEU A 73 20.45 3.95 7.89
N SER A 74 21.50 3.74 8.70
CA SER A 74 22.27 4.81 9.33
C SER A 74 21.40 5.83 10.10
N GLY A 75 20.41 5.36 10.87
CA GLY A 75 19.52 6.22 11.66
C GLY A 75 18.42 6.93 10.86
N HIS A 76 18.22 6.59 9.57
CA HIS A 76 17.21 7.22 8.72
C HIS A 76 16.22 6.18 8.17
N PRO A 77 14.90 6.48 8.14
CA PRO A 77 13.90 5.58 7.56
C PRO A 77 14.02 5.54 6.03
N HIS A 78 14.00 4.33 5.48
CA HIS A 78 14.08 4.06 4.05
C HIS A 78 12.91 3.18 3.61
N VAL A 79 12.42 3.40 2.39
CA VAL A 79 11.35 2.59 1.79
C VAL A 79 11.94 1.57 0.82
N LEU A 80 11.58 0.30 0.98
CA LEU A 80 11.97 -0.74 0.03
C LEU A 80 11.11 -0.68 -1.24
N LEU A 81 11.78 -0.60 -2.39
CA LEU A 81 11.16 -0.53 -3.71
C LEU A 81 11.63 -1.67 -4.60
N LEU A 82 10.75 -2.14 -5.47
CA LEU A 82 11.08 -3.07 -6.55
C LEU A 82 11.55 -2.27 -7.76
N GLN A 83 12.85 -2.38 -8.05
CA GLN A 83 13.42 -1.81 -9.26
C GLN A 83 13.10 -2.72 -10.46
N VAL A 84 12.46 -2.14 -11.48
CA VAL A 84 12.19 -2.78 -12.77
C VAL A 84 12.96 -2.03 -13.84
N ARG A 85 13.89 -2.72 -14.52
CA ARG A 85 14.88 -2.08 -15.41
C ARG A 85 15.70 -1.02 -14.65
N ASN A 86 16.33 -0.08 -15.36
CA ASN A 86 17.23 0.90 -14.75
C ASN A 86 16.55 2.22 -14.31
N SER A 87 15.23 2.36 -14.49
CA SER A 87 14.56 3.67 -14.31
C SER A 87 13.14 3.61 -13.76
N SER A 88 12.62 2.43 -13.42
CA SER A 88 11.26 2.29 -12.88
C SER A 88 11.28 1.67 -11.49
N PHE A 89 10.62 2.32 -10.54
CA PHE A 89 10.50 1.85 -9.16
C PHE A 89 9.04 1.60 -8.84
N LEU A 90 8.75 0.44 -8.25
CA LEU A 90 7.39 0.02 -7.92
C LEU A 90 7.31 -0.43 -6.47
N LEU A 91 6.21 -0.10 -5.81
CA LEU A 91 5.87 -0.72 -4.54
C LEU A 91 5.49 -2.19 -4.76
N PRO A 92 5.83 -3.10 -3.82
CA PRO A 92 5.30 -4.45 -3.83
C PRO A 92 3.77 -4.43 -3.67
N GLY A 93 3.07 -5.36 -4.31
CA GLY A 93 1.60 -5.32 -4.39
C GLY A 93 1.05 -5.73 -5.73
N GLY A 94 -0.23 -5.42 -5.97
CA GLY A 94 -0.89 -5.64 -7.25
C GLY A 94 -2.41 -5.69 -7.17
N ARG A 95 -3.02 -6.21 -8.25
CA ARG A 95 -4.48 -6.31 -8.39
C ARG A 95 -5.09 -7.35 -7.46
N LEU A 96 -6.17 -6.97 -6.77
CA LEU A 96 -6.98 -7.85 -5.94
C LEU A 96 -7.90 -8.74 -6.78
N ARG A 97 -8.34 -9.85 -6.20
CA ARG A 97 -9.43 -10.68 -6.74
C ARG A 97 -10.78 -10.03 -6.40
N PRO A 98 -11.85 -10.30 -7.16
CA PRO A 98 -13.19 -9.90 -6.77
C PRO A 98 -13.51 -10.42 -5.36
N ALA A 99 -14.10 -9.57 -4.52
CA ALA A 99 -14.45 -9.86 -3.12
C ALA A 99 -13.27 -10.20 -2.18
N GLU A 100 -12.01 -10.02 -2.60
CA GLU A 100 -10.85 -10.20 -1.72
C GLU A 100 -10.64 -8.97 -0.83
N GLN A 101 -10.43 -9.20 0.47
CA GLN A 101 -10.11 -8.13 1.42
C GLN A 101 -8.73 -7.54 1.14
N ASP A 102 -8.58 -6.23 1.33
CA ASP A 102 -7.37 -5.49 0.99
C ASP A 102 -6.13 -6.06 1.70
N VAL A 103 -6.25 -6.29 3.01
CA VAL A 103 -5.18 -6.85 3.87
C VAL A 103 -4.78 -8.25 3.40
N GLN A 104 -5.75 -9.16 3.22
CA GLN A 104 -5.48 -10.54 2.79
C GLN A 104 -4.83 -10.58 1.41
N GLY A 105 -5.34 -9.75 0.49
CA GLY A 105 -4.79 -9.64 -0.84
C GLY A 105 -3.37 -9.09 -0.84
N LEU A 106 -3.06 -8.10 0.00
CA LEU A 106 -1.70 -7.58 0.14
C LEU A 106 -0.75 -8.66 0.69
N LYS A 107 -1.13 -9.42 1.73
CA LYS A 107 -0.32 -10.55 2.23
C LYS A 107 0.01 -11.54 1.11
N ARG A 108 -1.02 -11.94 0.34
CA ARG A 108 -0.84 -12.83 -0.82
C ARG A 108 0.12 -12.24 -1.87
N LYS A 109 0.03 -10.93 -2.15
CA LYS A 109 0.92 -10.27 -3.12
C LYS A 109 2.36 -10.19 -2.62
N LEU A 110 2.55 -9.88 -1.34
CA LEU A 110 3.86 -9.83 -0.70
C LEU A 110 4.50 -11.21 -0.70
N SER A 111 3.80 -12.24 -0.24
CA SER A 111 4.29 -13.63 -0.31
C SER A 111 4.64 -14.02 -1.74
N SER A 112 3.79 -13.70 -2.73
CA SER A 112 4.12 -14.05 -4.11
C SER A 112 5.35 -13.35 -4.69
N LYS A 113 5.75 -12.18 -4.18
CA LYS A 113 6.85 -11.37 -4.73
C LYS A 113 8.14 -11.47 -3.92
N LEU A 114 8.04 -11.59 -2.59
CA LEU A 114 9.15 -11.42 -1.66
C LEU A 114 9.43 -12.67 -0.80
N ALA A 115 8.52 -13.64 -0.75
CA ALA A 115 8.75 -14.86 0.03
C ALA A 115 9.97 -15.63 -0.51
N ALA A 116 10.78 -16.15 0.41
CA ALA A 116 11.84 -17.10 0.10
C ALA A 116 11.22 -18.43 -0.37
N ALA A 117 11.85 -19.09 -1.35
CA ALA A 117 11.32 -20.33 -1.94
C ALA A 117 11.31 -21.53 -0.97
N ASP A 118 12.22 -21.52 0.01
CA ASP A 118 12.57 -22.74 0.75
C ASP A 118 12.02 -22.79 2.18
N ARG A 119 11.29 -21.76 2.61
CA ARG A 119 10.71 -21.76 3.95
C ARG A 119 9.26 -22.22 3.87
N ASN A 120 9.01 -23.41 4.41
CA ASN A 120 7.72 -23.89 4.94
C ASN A 120 7.15 -22.97 6.06
N GLY A 121 7.64 -21.73 6.14
CA GLY A 121 7.30 -20.75 7.14
C GLY A 121 6.10 -19.96 6.65
N ASP A 122 5.02 -20.06 7.41
CA ASP A 122 3.90 -19.15 7.35
C ASP A 122 4.45 -17.71 7.37
N HIS A 123 4.46 -17.04 6.21
CA HIS A 123 4.96 -15.68 6.09
C HIS A 123 3.94 -14.77 6.76
N HIS A 124 4.10 -14.58 8.07
CA HIS A 124 3.21 -13.78 8.89
C HIS A 124 3.47 -12.29 8.64
N TRP A 125 3.05 -11.80 7.47
CA TRP A 125 3.03 -10.37 7.18
C TRP A 125 2.09 -9.66 8.15
N GLN A 126 2.64 -8.72 8.92
CA GLN A 126 1.88 -7.81 9.79
C GLN A 126 1.58 -6.55 8.98
N ILE A 127 0.33 -6.40 8.54
CA ILE A 127 -0.09 -5.23 7.76
C ILE A 127 -0.71 -4.23 8.74
N GLY A 128 -0.14 -3.03 8.77
CA GLY A 128 -0.66 -1.90 9.50
C GLY A 128 -1.76 -1.16 8.75
N GLU A 129 -1.89 0.12 9.06
CA GLU A 129 -2.98 0.96 8.57
C GLU A 129 -2.83 1.37 7.10
N CYS A 130 -3.93 1.85 6.53
CA CYS A 130 -3.96 2.43 5.19
C CYS A 130 -3.48 3.88 5.25
N ILE A 131 -2.31 4.17 4.68
CA ILE A 131 -1.72 5.51 4.69
C ILE A 131 -2.15 6.39 3.50
N GLY A 132 -2.85 5.82 2.52
CA GLY A 132 -3.37 6.63 1.42
C GLY A 132 -4.17 5.87 0.37
N MET A 133 -4.93 6.64 -0.40
CA MET A 133 -5.74 6.15 -1.50
C MET A 133 -5.52 6.99 -2.75
N TRP A 134 -5.29 6.33 -3.88
CA TRP A 134 -5.06 6.97 -5.16
C TRP A 134 -6.08 6.51 -6.18
N TRP A 135 -6.74 7.48 -6.82
CA TRP A 135 -7.81 7.28 -7.78
C TRP A 135 -7.35 7.65 -9.17
N ARG A 136 -7.86 6.95 -10.19
CA ARG A 136 -7.68 7.31 -11.60
C ARG A 136 -9.05 7.56 -12.21
N SER A 137 -9.20 8.65 -12.95
CA SER A 137 -10.43 8.96 -13.71
C SER A 137 -10.44 8.28 -15.07
N GLU A 138 -9.27 8.24 -15.73
CA GLU A 138 -9.06 7.69 -17.06
C GLU A 138 -7.93 6.66 -17.07
N PHE A 139 -7.92 5.82 -18.11
CA PHE A 139 -6.95 4.70 -18.26
C PHE A 139 -5.49 5.13 -18.36
N GLU A 140 -5.24 6.36 -18.81
CA GLU A 140 -3.90 6.93 -19.02
C GLU A 140 -3.59 8.10 -18.06
N ALA A 141 -4.57 8.55 -17.27
CA ALA A 141 -4.40 9.68 -16.38
C ALA A 141 -3.49 9.36 -15.18
N ARG A 142 -2.77 10.39 -14.72
CA ARG A 142 -2.05 10.33 -13.44
C ARG A 142 -3.05 10.11 -12.30
N PRO A 143 -2.66 9.37 -11.25
CA PRO A 143 -3.52 9.17 -10.10
C PRO A 143 -3.64 10.44 -9.24
N PHE A 144 -4.79 10.63 -8.61
CA PHE A 144 -5.07 11.73 -7.68
C PHE A 144 -5.34 11.18 -6.27
N PRO A 145 -4.98 11.90 -5.19
CA PRO A 145 -5.16 11.45 -3.81
C PRO A 145 -6.61 11.59 -3.29
N TYR A 146 -7.54 12.04 -4.13
CA TYR A 146 -8.95 12.22 -3.79
C TYR A 146 -9.86 11.63 -4.88
N PRO A 147 -11.10 11.24 -4.53
CA PRO A 147 -12.08 10.81 -5.52
C PRO A 147 -12.50 12.01 -6.40
N PRO A 148 -12.59 11.84 -7.73
CA PRO A 148 -12.95 12.93 -8.62
C PRO A 148 -14.41 13.40 -8.40
N PRO A 149 -14.67 14.71 -8.34
CA PRO A 149 -15.91 15.30 -7.80
C PRO A 149 -17.20 15.07 -8.61
N ASN A 150 -17.14 14.51 -9.83
CA ASN A 150 -18.30 14.51 -10.75
C ASN A 150 -18.48 13.26 -11.63
N THR A 151 -18.07 12.07 -11.16
CA THR A 151 -18.34 10.84 -11.93
C THR A 151 -19.54 10.08 -11.37
N ARG A 152 -20.71 10.28 -11.99
CA ARG A 152 -21.76 9.24 -12.05
C ARG A 152 -21.10 8.00 -12.65
N ALA A 153 -20.69 7.06 -11.80
CA ALA A 153 -19.90 5.88 -12.11
C ALA A 153 -18.53 6.19 -12.76
N PRO A 154 -17.39 5.99 -12.07
CA PRO A 154 -16.09 6.18 -12.68
C PRO A 154 -15.87 5.21 -13.86
N LYS A 155 -15.72 5.75 -15.08
CA LYS A 155 -15.53 4.99 -16.34
C LYS A 155 -14.25 4.14 -16.38
N ALA A 156 -13.34 4.31 -15.42
CA ALA A 156 -12.43 3.28 -14.94
C ALA A 156 -11.68 3.79 -13.71
N SER A 157 -12.28 3.69 -12.52
CA SER A 157 -11.50 3.92 -11.32
C SER A 157 -10.62 2.73 -10.97
N SER A 158 -9.38 3.02 -10.60
CA SER A 158 -8.60 2.12 -9.78
C SER A 158 -8.36 2.81 -8.46
N SER A 159 -8.87 2.24 -7.37
CA SER A 159 -8.38 2.58 -6.04
C SER A 159 -7.08 1.81 -5.83
N ASN A 160 -5.98 2.55 -5.67
CA ASN A 160 -4.75 1.99 -5.15
C ASN A 160 -4.69 2.37 -3.68
N ARG A 161 -4.64 1.38 -2.79
CA ARG A 161 -4.37 1.61 -1.37
C ARG A 161 -2.93 1.31 -1.07
N VAL A 162 -2.33 2.12 -0.22
CA VAL A 162 -1.00 1.87 0.33
C VAL A 162 -1.15 1.53 1.79
N SER A 163 -0.73 0.33 2.17
CA SER A 163 -0.68 -0.11 3.56
C SER A 163 0.77 -0.28 3.99
N CYS A 164 1.12 0.19 5.17
CA CYS A 164 2.46 0.02 5.72
C CYS A 164 2.62 -1.38 6.34
N LEU A 165 3.82 -1.93 6.21
CA LEU A 165 4.36 -3.02 7.02
C LEU A 165 5.36 -2.41 8.01
#